data_AF-A0A3D1JBB5-F1
#
_entry.id   AF-A0A3D1JBB5-F1
#
_cell.length_a   1.000
_cell.length_b   1.000
_cell.length_c   1.000
_cell.angle_alpha   90.00
_cell.angle_beta   90.00
_cell.angle_gamma   90.00
#
_symmetry.space_group_name_H-M   'P 1'
#
loop_
_entity.id
_entity.type
_entity.pdbx_description
1 polymer ?
#
loop_
_entity_poly.entity_id
_entity_poly.type
_entity_poly.pdbx_seq_one_letter_code
_entity_poly.pdbx_strand_id
1 'polypeptide(L)'
;MKQNKHTLFNVRVLTLMALSIAINFLGGTIALWLRLPIYLDSIGTIFAGALGGPIIGLLTGLSSGVLSGVTTDIFSLYYAPVQIVTGVMAGLLLQGKIIKRGSWKLPGLALLVSLPGTVAASFITVRLFGGITSSGSSMI
;
A
#
# COMPACT_ATOMS: atom_id res chain seq x y z
N MET A 1 -32.58 -7.60 17.75
CA MET A 1 -31.29 -7.02 18.18
C MET A 1 -30.98 -5.81 17.32
N LYS A 2 -31.06 -4.59 17.90
CA LYS A 2 -30.75 -3.32 17.22
C LYS A 2 -29.22 -3.18 17.20
N GLN A 3 -28.58 -3.66 16.13
CA GLN A 3 -27.12 -3.50 15.97
C GLN A 3 -26.79 -2.00 15.89
N ASN A 4 -25.95 -1.53 16.80
CA ASN A 4 -25.55 -0.13 16.90
C ASN A 4 -24.75 0.24 15.64
N LYS A 5 -25.17 1.29 14.91
CA LYS A 5 -24.50 1.71 13.65
C LYS A 5 -22.99 1.93 13.83
N HIS A 6 -22.56 2.38 15.01
CA HIS A 6 -21.16 2.53 15.36
C HIS A 6 -20.38 1.20 15.35
N THR A 7 -20.94 0.12 15.88
CA THR A 7 -20.28 -1.20 15.92
C THR A 7 -20.17 -1.79 14.53
N LEU A 8 -21.23 -1.66 13.72
CA LEU A 8 -21.28 -2.15 12.34
C LEU A 8 -20.26 -1.44 11.43
N PHE A 9 -20.07 -0.13 11.65
CA PHE A 9 -19.03 0.64 10.97
C PHE A 9 -17.62 0.15 11.36
N ASN A 10 -17.38 -0.08 12.65
CA ASN A 10 -16.07 -0.52 13.15
C ASN A 10 -15.69 -1.92 12.64
N VAL A 11 -16.65 -2.86 12.62
CA VAL A 11 -16.44 -4.21 12.08
C VAL A 11 -16.13 -4.17 10.58
N ARG A 12 -16.83 -3.34 9.80
CA ARG A 12 -16.57 -3.18 8.36
C ARG A 12 -15.17 -2.64 8.06
N VAL A 13 -14.72 -1.66 8.85
CA VAL A 13 -13.38 -1.08 8.69
C VAL A 13 -12.32 -2.12 9.06
N LEU A 14 -12.52 -2.87 10.13
CA LEU A 14 -11.58 -3.93 10.54
C LEU A 14 -11.46 -5.04 9.50
N THR A 15 -12.58 -5.52 8.96
CA THR A 15 -12.56 -6.57 7.92
C THR A 15 -11.93 -6.08 6.62
N LEU A 16 -12.18 -4.82 6.24
CA LEU A 16 -11.53 -4.19 5.09
C LEU A 16 -10.01 -4.15 5.27
N MET A 17 -9.52 -3.71 6.43
CA MET A 17 -8.09 -3.66 6.73
C MET A 17 -7.48 -5.07 6.73
N ALA A 18 -8.12 -6.03 7.39
CA ALA A 18 -7.63 -7.42 7.43
C ALA A 18 -7.50 -8.03 6.03
N LEU A 19 -8.52 -7.87 5.18
CA LEU A 19 -8.46 -8.31 3.79
C LEU A 19 -7.33 -7.64 3.01
N SER A 20 -7.17 -6.34 3.19
CA SER A 20 -6.15 -5.55 2.49
C SER A 20 -4.73 -5.93 2.92
N ILE A 21 -4.52 -6.21 4.20
CA ILE A 21 -3.24 -6.72 4.73
C ILE A 21 -2.92 -8.09 4.13
N ALA A 22 -3.90 -8.99 4.05
CA ALA A 22 -3.71 -10.30 3.44
C ALA A 22 -3.31 -10.18 1.96
N ILE A 23 -4.00 -9.32 1.19
CA ILE A 23 -3.65 -9.05 -0.22
C ILE A 23 -2.21 -8.53 -0.33
N ASN A 24 -1.81 -7.61 0.53
CA ASN A 24 -0.46 -7.07 0.53
C ASN A 24 0.60 -8.14 0.81
N PHE A 25 0.35 -9.01 1.79
CA PHE A 25 1.27 -10.08 2.16
C PHE A 25 1.42 -11.12 1.03
N LEU A 26 0.30 -11.55 0.45
CA LEU A 26 0.28 -12.45 -0.71
C LEU A 26 0.97 -11.83 -1.93
N GLY A 27 0.63 -10.57 -2.25
CA GLY A 27 1.22 -9.84 -3.38
C GLY A 27 2.73 -9.69 -3.23
N GLY A 28 3.21 -9.27 -2.07
CA GLY A 28 4.63 -9.17 -1.77
C GLY A 28 5.36 -10.51 -1.90
N THR A 29 4.78 -11.58 -1.36
CA THR A 29 5.36 -12.94 -1.46
C THR A 29 5.45 -13.41 -2.92
N ILE A 30 4.39 -13.21 -3.71
CA ILE A 30 4.36 -13.55 -5.15
C ILE A 30 5.40 -12.73 -5.92
N ALA A 31 5.55 -11.44 -5.63
CA ALA A 31 6.54 -10.58 -6.26
C ALA A 31 7.98 -11.08 -6.01
N LEU A 32 8.26 -11.49 -4.77
CA LEU A 32 9.56 -12.05 -4.40
C LEU A 32 9.82 -13.39 -5.09
N TRP A 33 8.83 -14.29 -5.14
CA TRP A 33 8.98 -15.61 -5.77
C TRP A 33 9.23 -15.52 -7.27
N LEU A 34 8.52 -14.62 -7.95
CA LEU A 34 8.66 -14.38 -9.38
C LEU A 34 9.78 -13.40 -9.73
N ARG A 35 10.49 -12.85 -8.72
CA ARG A 35 11.55 -11.82 -8.87
C ARG A 35 11.09 -10.62 -9.69
N LEU A 36 9.84 -10.22 -9.48
CA LEU A 36 9.22 -9.10 -10.18
C LEU A 36 9.80 -7.78 -9.68
N PRO A 37 10.25 -6.87 -10.55
CA PRO A 37 10.72 -5.53 -10.17
C PRO A 37 9.54 -4.55 -9.91
N ILE A 38 8.48 -5.03 -9.25
CA ILE A 38 7.28 -4.24 -8.92
C ILE A 38 6.78 -4.56 -7.50
N TYR A 39 6.35 -3.53 -6.77
CA TYR A 39 5.80 -3.65 -5.40
C TYR A 39 4.31 -3.98 -5.43
N LEU A 40 3.98 -5.28 -5.40
CA LEU A 40 2.59 -5.76 -5.35
C LEU A 40 1.96 -5.63 -3.95
N ASP A 41 2.76 -5.36 -2.93
CA ASP A 41 2.36 -5.18 -1.53
C ASP A 41 1.72 -3.81 -1.22
N SER A 42 1.47 -2.98 -2.23
CA SER A 42 0.78 -1.69 -2.07
C SER A 42 -0.69 -1.71 -2.53
N ILE A 43 -1.14 -2.79 -3.19
CA ILE A 43 -2.50 -2.89 -3.77
C ILE A 43 -3.57 -2.78 -2.68
N GLY A 44 -3.44 -3.55 -1.61
CA GLY A 44 -4.36 -3.51 -0.47
C GLY A 44 -4.31 -2.17 0.26
N THR A 45 -3.16 -1.53 0.34
CA THR A 45 -3.02 -0.19 0.96
C THR A 45 -3.78 0.88 0.17
N ILE A 46 -3.67 0.87 -1.16
CA ILE A 46 -4.45 1.77 -2.03
C ILE A 46 -5.94 1.46 -1.90
N PHE A 47 -6.31 0.18 -1.88
CA PHE A 47 -7.71 -0.26 -1.74
C PHE A 47 -8.33 0.18 -0.40
N ALA A 48 -7.62 -0.02 0.70
CA ALA A 48 -8.03 0.42 2.03
C ALA A 48 -8.10 1.95 2.13
N GLY A 49 -7.15 2.67 1.51
CA GLY A 49 -7.18 4.13 1.42
C GLY A 49 -8.39 4.64 0.64
N ALA A 50 -8.66 4.08 -0.54
CA ALA A 50 -9.75 4.50 -1.40
C ALA A 50 -11.15 4.26 -0.78
N LEU A 51 -11.32 3.19 0.00
CA LEU A 51 -12.61 2.86 0.61
C LEU A 51 -12.77 3.37 2.04
N GLY A 52 -11.70 3.34 2.84
CA GLY A 52 -11.70 3.71 4.26
C GLY A 52 -11.13 5.10 4.56
N GLY A 53 -10.47 5.75 3.59
CA GLY A 53 -9.83 7.04 3.75
C GLY A 53 -8.35 6.97 4.15
N PRO A 54 -7.69 8.14 4.26
CA PRO A 54 -6.22 8.23 4.38
C PRO A 54 -5.67 7.55 5.63
N ILE A 55 -6.38 7.66 6.76
CA ILE A 55 -5.97 7.04 8.02
C ILE A 55 -6.02 5.51 7.91
N ILE A 56 -7.09 4.97 7.30
CA ILE A 56 -7.26 3.52 7.14
C ILE A 56 -6.24 2.95 6.16
N GLY A 57 -5.98 3.66 5.06
CA GLY A 57 -4.91 3.31 4.11
C GLY A 57 -3.53 3.29 4.76
N LEU A 58 -3.17 4.36 5.48
CA LEU A 58 -1.91 4.46 6.23
C LEU A 58 -1.74 3.29 7.21
N LEU A 59 -2.75 3.04 8.05
CA LEU A 59 -2.68 2.00 9.07
C LEU A 59 -2.57 0.61 8.45
N THR A 60 -3.29 0.36 7.36
CA THR A 60 -3.22 -0.89 6.61
C THR A 60 -1.82 -1.11 6.05
N GLY A 61 -1.24 -0.10 5.39
CA GLY A 61 0.08 -0.18 4.80
C GLY A 61 1.17 -0.42 5.83
N LEU A 62 1.15 0.34 6.93
CA LEU A 62 2.08 0.12 8.04
C LEU A 62 1.95 -1.27 8.65
N SER A 63 0.73 -1.71 8.95
CA SER A 63 0.49 -3.03 9.53
C SER A 63 0.98 -4.14 8.63
N SER A 64 0.71 -4.04 7.31
CA SER A 64 1.18 -5.02 6.33
C SER A 64 2.70 -4.99 6.15
N GLY A 65 3.33 -3.80 6.17
CA GLY A 65 4.78 -3.66 6.08
C GLY A 65 5.51 -4.22 7.30
N VAL A 66 4.98 -4.02 8.50
CA VAL A 66 5.50 -4.63 9.73
C VAL A 66 5.34 -6.15 9.69
N LEU A 67 4.17 -6.65 9.28
CA LEU A 67 3.93 -8.10 9.16
C LEU A 67 4.92 -8.76 8.19
N SER A 68 5.10 -8.19 6.99
CA SER A 68 6.06 -8.67 6.00
C SER A 68 7.51 -8.50 6.45
N GLY A 69 7.82 -7.44 7.19
CA GLY A 69 9.13 -7.17 7.76
C GLY A 69 9.58 -8.21 8.78
N VAL A 70 8.64 -8.70 9.60
CA VAL A 70 8.89 -9.74 10.60
C VAL A 70 8.90 -11.14 9.98
N THR A 71 8.11 -11.37 8.93
CA THR A 71 7.87 -12.73 8.41
C THR A 71 8.76 -13.09 7.22
N THR A 72 8.98 -12.15 6.31
CA THR A 72 9.53 -12.45 4.98
C THR A 72 10.89 -11.81 4.78
N ASP A 73 11.01 -10.50 5.02
CA ASP A 73 12.25 -9.77 4.72
C ASP A 73 12.36 -8.47 5.51
N ILE A 74 13.43 -8.32 6.31
CA ILE A 74 13.68 -7.14 7.16
C ILE A 74 13.75 -5.84 6.33
N PHE A 75 14.11 -5.95 5.04
CA PHE A 75 14.15 -4.84 4.09
C PHE A 75 12.77 -4.21 3.85
N SER A 76 11.68 -4.93 4.08
CA SER A 76 10.31 -4.41 3.94
C SER A 76 10.02 -3.27 4.93
N LEU A 77 10.68 -3.25 6.09
CA LEU A 77 10.54 -2.17 7.08
C LEU A 77 11.06 -0.83 6.56
N TYR A 78 12.06 -0.84 5.67
CA TYR A 78 12.58 0.38 5.05
C TYR A 78 11.60 1.03 4.08
N TYR A 79 10.63 0.25 3.56
CA TYR A 79 9.56 0.74 2.69
C TYR A 79 8.33 1.24 3.46
N ALA A 80 8.35 1.24 4.80
CA ALA A 80 7.27 1.78 5.63
C ALA A 80 6.89 3.25 5.29
N PRO A 81 7.83 4.18 5.01
CA PRO A 81 7.48 5.53 4.57
C PRO A 81 6.71 5.54 3.24
N VAL A 82 7.02 4.61 2.34
CA VAL A 82 6.34 4.48 1.03
C VAL A 82 4.91 4.02 1.24
N GLN A 83 4.68 3.04 2.13
CA GLN A 83 3.34 2.58 2.51
C GLN A 83 2.50 3.71 3.13
N ILE A 84 3.09 4.53 4.01
CA ILE A 84 2.42 5.70 4.61
C ILE A 84 1.98 6.67 3.51
N VAL A 85 2.92 7.10 2.67
CA VAL A 85 2.65 8.09 1.62
C VAL A 85 1.59 7.56 0.64
N THR A 86 1.70 6.30 0.24
CA THR A 86 0.76 5.65 -0.67
C THR A 86 -0.64 5.56 -0.07
N GLY A 87 -0.76 5.13 1.19
CA GLY A 87 -2.05 5.02 1.89
C GLY A 87 -2.73 6.38 2.10
N VAL A 88 -1.96 7.41 2.47
CA VAL A 88 -2.47 8.77 2.64
C VAL A 88 -2.91 9.36 1.31
N MET A 89 -2.08 9.26 0.27
CA MET A 89 -2.41 9.81 -1.05
C MET A 89 -3.59 9.09 -1.68
N ALA A 90 -3.65 7.75 -1.56
CA ALA A 90 -4.81 6.98 -2.01
C ALA A 90 -6.08 7.42 -1.30
N GLY A 91 -6.03 7.63 0.02
CA GLY A 91 -7.17 8.14 0.78
C GLY A 91 -7.58 9.54 0.35
N LEU A 92 -6.67 10.51 0.32
CA LEU A 92 -7.01 11.89 -0.02
C LEU A 92 -7.54 12.03 -1.46
N LEU A 93 -6.97 11.27 -2.39
CA LEU A 93 -7.27 11.42 -3.81
C LEU A 93 -8.46 10.56 -4.26
N LEU A 94 -8.64 9.36 -3.71
CA LEU A 94 -9.64 8.38 -4.17
C LEU A 94 -10.86 8.26 -3.25
N GLN A 95 -10.77 8.65 -1.96
CA GLN A 95 -11.86 8.45 -1.01
C GLN A 95 -13.15 9.13 -1.46
N GLY A 96 -14.23 8.35 -1.56
CA GLY A 96 -15.56 8.84 -1.93
C GLY A 96 -15.71 9.26 -3.39
N LYS A 97 -14.67 9.14 -4.23
CA LYS A 97 -14.75 9.44 -5.66
C LYS A 97 -15.14 8.20 -6.43
N ILE A 98 -16.36 8.19 -6.98
CA ILE A 98 -16.78 7.18 -7.95
C ILE A 98 -16.18 7.58 -9.30
N ILE A 99 -15.01 7.03 -9.62
CA ILE A 99 -14.37 7.30 -10.91
C ILE A 99 -14.99 6.40 -11.97
N LYS A 100 -15.62 7.00 -12.99
CA LYS A 100 -16.22 6.25 -14.10
C LYS A 100 -15.14 5.44 -14.83
N ARG A 101 -15.44 4.16 -15.09
CA ARG A 101 -14.60 3.25 -15.88
C ARG A 101 -14.31 3.89 -17.24
N GLY A 102 -13.04 4.04 -17.60
CA GLY A 102 -12.60 4.67 -18.86
C GLY A 102 -12.37 6.19 -18.81
N SER A 103 -12.48 6.84 -17.65
CA SER A 103 -12.11 8.25 -17.54
C SER A 103 -10.59 8.43 -17.58
N TRP A 104 -10.09 9.31 -18.44
CA TRP A 104 -8.68 9.75 -18.49
C TRP A 104 -8.14 10.31 -17.16
N LYS A 105 -9.02 10.54 -16.17
CA LYS A 105 -8.67 10.94 -14.81
C LYS A 105 -8.05 9.81 -13.97
N LEU A 106 -8.31 8.54 -14.30
CA LEU A 106 -7.76 7.36 -13.58
C LEU A 106 -6.22 7.29 -13.63
N PRO A 107 -5.59 7.28 -14.82
CA PRO A 107 -4.12 7.22 -14.90
C PRO A 107 -3.46 8.46 -14.28
N GLY A 108 -4.07 9.65 -14.41
CA GLY A 108 -3.56 10.87 -13.77
C GLY A 108 -3.59 10.81 -12.23
N LEU A 109 -4.66 10.27 -11.64
CA LEU A 109 -4.72 10.07 -10.18
C LEU A 109 -3.74 8.99 -9.71
N ALA A 110 -3.59 7.91 -10.48
CA ALA A 110 -2.62 6.86 -10.17
C ALA A 110 -1.19 7.40 -10.17
N LEU A 111 -0.84 8.27 -11.13
CA LEU A 111 0.44 8.98 -11.16
C LEU A 111 0.63 9.88 -9.94
N LEU A 112 -0.40 10.63 -9.53
CA LEU A 112 -0.30 11.50 -8.35
C LEU A 112 -0.14 10.73 -7.04
N VAL A 113 -0.72 9.52 -6.94
CA VAL A 113 -0.50 8.64 -5.79
C VAL A 113 0.88 8.00 -5.82
N SER A 114 1.36 7.58 -7.00
CA SER A 114 2.62 6.84 -7.12
C SER A 114 3.85 7.74 -7.11
N LEU A 115 3.79 8.96 -7.65
CA LEU A 115 4.92 9.89 -7.77
C LEU A 115 5.59 10.23 -6.41
N PRO A 116 4.85 10.65 -5.37
CA PRO A 116 5.48 10.96 -4.07
C PRO A 116 6.05 9.71 -3.42
N GLY A 117 5.37 8.56 -3.56
CA GLY A 117 5.84 7.27 -3.07
C GLY A 117 7.12 6.83 -3.76
N THR A 118 7.23 6.99 -5.08
CA THR A 118 8.44 6.64 -5.86
C THR A 118 9.60 7.60 -5.63
N VAL A 119 9.33 8.89 -5.42
CA VAL A 119 10.38 9.87 -5.04
C VAL A 119 10.92 9.55 -3.65
N ALA A 120 10.04 9.28 -2.68
CA ALA A 120 10.45 8.86 -1.33
C ALA A 120 11.22 7.53 -1.36
N ALA A 121 10.72 6.54 -2.10
CA ALA A 121 11.38 5.24 -2.28
C ALA A 121 12.78 5.40 -2.90
N SER A 122 12.90 6.17 -3.99
CA SER A 122 14.19 6.40 -4.67
C SER A 122 15.21 7.08 -3.76
N PHE A 123 14.77 8.06 -2.97
CA PHE A 123 15.65 8.76 -2.04
C PHE A 123 16.17 7.82 -0.95
N ILE A 124 15.29 6.96 -0.40
CA ILE A 124 15.66 5.94 0.59
C ILE A 124 16.63 4.93 -0.01
N THR A 125 16.31 4.36 -1.18
CA THR A 125 17.13 3.34 -1.85
C THR A 125 18.54 3.83 -2.19
N VAL A 126 18.68 5.06 -2.67
CA VAL A 126 20.00 5.64 -3.02
C VAL A 126 20.82 5.96 -1.77
N ARG A 127 20.18 6.44 -0.70
CA ARG A 127 20.92 6.90 0.50
C ARG A 127 21.26 5.78 1.47
N LEU A 128 20.40 4.79 1.63
CA LEU A 128 20.58 3.70 2.60
C LEU A 128 21.24 2.46 2.01
N PHE A 129 20.96 2.14 0.74
CA PHE A 129 21.43 0.91 0.10
C PHE A 129 22.47 1.16 -1.01
N GLY A 130 22.87 2.41 -1.23
CA GLY A 130 23.87 2.77 -2.25
C GLY A 130 23.43 2.42 -3.68
N GLY A 131 22.13 2.18 -3.90
CA GLY A 131 21.58 1.74 -5.19
C GLY A 131 21.48 0.22 -5.38
N ILE A 132 21.94 -0.61 -4.44
CA ILE A 132 21.89 -2.08 -4.55
C ILE A 132 21.00 -2.62 -3.43
N THR A 133 19.78 -3.05 -3.76
CA THR A 133 18.82 -3.62 -2.79
C THR A 133 18.60 -5.10 -3.07
N SER A 134 18.12 -5.87 -2.09
CA SER A 134 17.67 -7.26 -2.32
C SER A 134 16.38 -7.35 -3.15
N SER A 135 15.80 -6.22 -3.57
CA SER A 135 14.68 -6.17 -4.52
C SER A 135 15.12 -6.70 -5.89
N GLY A 136 14.26 -7.48 -6.57
CA GLY A 136 14.56 -8.12 -7.86
C GLY A 136 15.02 -7.17 -8.98
N SER A 137 14.84 -5.85 -8.81
CA SER A 137 15.37 -4.80 -9.70
C SER A 137 16.89 -4.66 -9.70
N SER A 138 17.61 -5.20 -8.71
CA SER A 138 19.08 -5.07 -8.61
C SER A 138 19.85 -6.24 -9.23
N MET A 139 19.15 -7.24 -9.78
CA MET A 139 19.76 -8.44 -10.36
C MET A 139 19.82 -8.45 -11.90
N ILE A 140 19.50 -7.32 -12.54
CA ILE A 140 19.59 -7.11 -13.99
C ILE A 140 20.44 -5.88 -14.25
#